data_AF-A0A0C2C3K3-F1
#
_entry.id   AF-A0A0C2C3K3-F1
#
_cell.length_a   1.000
_cell.length_b   1.000
_cell.length_c   1.000
_cell.angle_alpha   90.00
_cell.angle_beta   90.00
_cell.angle_gamma   90.00
#
_symmetry.space_group_name_H-M   'P 1'
#
loop_
_entity.id
_entity.type
_entity.pdbx_description
1 polymer ?
#
loop_
_entity_poly.entity_id
_entity_poly.type
_entity_poly.pdbx_seq_one_letter_code
_entity_poly.pdbx_strand_id
1 'polypeptide(L)'
;MAFFVGGPGTKLGQPIPIDKTEDHIFGMVLMNDWSARDIQAWEYVPLGPFLGKSFGTTISPWVVSMEALRPYMVPNPEQDPAPLSYLKHSDPYSLDINLGVTIKPEGGADHSVCKTSFKHLYWTLKQQLAHHTVNGCNVNPGDLMGSGTVSGP
;
A
#
# COMPACT_ATOMS: atom_id res chain seq x y z
N MET A 1 -3.32 -0.83 4.10
CA MET A 1 -4.15 0.09 3.30
C MET A 1 -3.82 -0.11 1.83
N ALA A 2 -4.55 0.49 0.91
CA ALA A 2 -4.19 0.49 -0.50
C ALA A 2 -4.49 1.84 -1.13
N PHE A 3 -3.81 2.16 -2.23
CA PHE A 3 -4.11 3.35 -3.02
C PHE A 3 -4.56 2.99 -4.43
N PHE A 4 -5.47 3.81 -4.97
CA PHE A 4 -5.88 3.73 -6.36
C PHE A 4 -4.97 4.57 -7.25
N VAL A 5 -4.57 3.99 -8.37
CA VAL A 5 -3.95 4.73 -9.47
C VAL A 5 -5.00 5.65 -10.09
N GLY A 6 -4.65 6.92 -10.24
CA GLY A 6 -5.44 7.95 -10.90
C GLY A 6 -4.72 8.55 -12.11
N GLY A 7 -5.18 9.73 -12.54
CA GLY A 7 -4.58 10.45 -13.66
C GLY A 7 -4.72 9.70 -15.00
N PRO A 8 -3.92 10.03 -16.02
CA PRO A 8 -3.86 9.26 -17.25
C PRO A 8 -3.10 7.94 -17.03
N GLY A 9 -3.56 6.86 -17.65
CA GLY A 9 -2.80 5.60 -17.69
C GLY A 9 -1.47 5.76 -18.42
N THR A 10 -0.48 4.94 -18.07
CA THR A 10 0.82 4.93 -18.76
C THR A 10 0.83 3.98 -19.95
N LYS A 11 1.74 4.21 -20.90
CA LYS A 11 1.97 3.27 -22.00
C LYS A 11 2.98 2.21 -21.57
N LEU A 12 2.83 0.99 -22.09
CA LEU A 12 3.82 -0.06 -21.90
C LEU A 12 5.20 0.42 -22.36
N GLY A 13 6.22 0.20 -21.53
CA GLY A 13 7.58 0.68 -21.73
C GLY A 13 7.86 2.08 -21.19
N GLN A 14 6.86 2.78 -20.62
CA GLN A 14 7.03 4.13 -20.07
C GLN A 14 6.98 4.12 -18.53
N PRO A 15 8.13 4.21 -17.83
CA PRO A 15 8.16 4.31 -16.38
C PRO A 15 7.62 5.66 -15.90
N ILE A 16 7.12 5.70 -14.65
CA ILE A 16 6.76 6.95 -13.97
C ILE A 16 7.96 7.40 -13.12
N PRO A 17 8.60 8.53 -13.44
CA PRO A 17 9.62 9.13 -12.58
C PRO A 17 9.06 9.43 -11.18
N ILE A 18 9.86 9.24 -10.12
CA ILE A 18 9.37 9.35 -8.74
C ILE A 18 8.76 10.73 -8.42
N ASP A 19 9.25 11.80 -9.02
CA ASP A 19 8.73 13.16 -8.90
C ASP A 19 7.34 13.35 -9.54
N LYS A 20 6.90 12.40 -10.39
CA LYS A 20 5.59 12.38 -11.05
C LYS A 20 4.60 11.40 -10.44
N THR A 21 5.03 10.57 -9.50
CA THR A 21 4.16 9.51 -8.94
C THR A 21 2.93 10.05 -8.21
N GLU A 22 3.02 11.21 -7.55
CA GLU A 22 1.87 11.83 -6.86
C GLU A 22 0.71 12.16 -7.81
N ASP A 23 1.01 12.57 -9.05
CA ASP A 23 0.00 12.87 -10.09
C ASP A 23 -0.81 11.62 -10.51
N HIS A 24 -0.32 10.43 -10.16
CA HIS A 24 -0.92 9.14 -10.47
C HIS A 24 -1.52 8.45 -9.23
N ILE A 25 -1.55 9.08 -8.05
CA ILE A 25 -2.14 8.50 -6.84
C ILE A 25 -3.42 9.27 -6.49
N PHE A 26 -4.58 8.67 -6.74
CA PHE A 26 -5.87 9.34 -6.55
C PHE A 26 -6.26 9.45 -5.07
N GLY A 27 -6.18 8.35 -4.35
CA GLY A 27 -6.65 8.26 -2.97
C GLY A 27 -6.52 6.86 -2.40
N MET A 28 -6.88 6.71 -1.13
CA MET A 28 -6.63 5.51 -0.34
C MET A 28 -7.90 4.89 0.23
N VAL A 29 -7.81 3.58 0.48
CA VAL A 29 -8.81 2.76 1.15
C VAL A 29 -8.17 1.90 2.23
N LEU A 30 -8.97 1.45 3.20
CA LEU A 30 -8.62 0.29 4.03
C LEU A 30 -8.64 -0.97 3.16
N MET A 31 -7.74 -1.91 3.44
CA MET A 31 -7.65 -3.18 2.72
C MET A 31 -7.34 -4.29 3.73
N ASN A 32 -8.10 -5.38 3.66
CA ASN A 32 -7.83 -6.63 4.34
C ASN A 32 -7.53 -7.71 3.29
N ASP A 33 -6.25 -8.08 3.21
CA ASP A 33 -5.75 -9.15 2.34
C ASP A 33 -5.78 -10.48 3.11
N TRP A 34 -6.95 -11.14 3.05
CA TRP A 34 -7.20 -12.37 3.79
C TRP A 34 -6.21 -13.46 3.40
N SER A 35 -5.80 -14.28 4.36
CA SER A 35 -4.72 -15.22 4.15
C SER A 35 -4.96 -16.56 4.81
N ALA A 36 -4.89 -17.64 4.03
CA ALA A 36 -4.83 -19.02 4.53
C ALA A 36 -3.36 -19.43 4.65
N ARG A 37 -2.81 -19.34 5.87
CA ARG A 37 -1.35 -19.42 6.10
C ARG A 37 -0.77 -20.81 5.90
N ASP A 38 -1.54 -21.84 6.19
CA ASP A 38 -1.21 -23.23 5.93
C ASP A 38 -1.10 -23.52 4.41
N ILE A 39 -2.10 -23.11 3.64
CA ILE A 39 -2.08 -23.20 2.16
C ILE A 39 -0.90 -22.40 1.60
N GLN A 40 -0.74 -21.15 2.04
CA GLN A 40 0.32 -20.26 1.58
C GLN A 40 1.72 -20.85 1.85
N ALA A 41 1.96 -21.40 3.04
CA ALA A 41 3.26 -21.95 3.41
C ALA A 41 3.69 -23.13 2.54
N TRP A 42 2.73 -23.95 2.10
CA TRP A 42 3.00 -25.08 1.21
C TRP A 42 3.25 -24.65 -0.24
N GLU A 43 2.51 -23.67 -0.77
CA GLU A 43 2.53 -23.33 -2.21
C GLU A 43 3.60 -22.29 -2.62
N TYR A 44 4.04 -21.41 -1.70
CA TYR A 44 4.69 -20.16 -2.14
C TYR A 44 6.11 -20.34 -2.72
N VAL A 45 6.75 -21.48 -2.50
CA VAL A 45 8.09 -21.74 -3.04
C VAL A 45 7.98 -22.40 -4.42
N PRO A 46 8.58 -21.84 -5.49
CA PRO A 46 9.37 -20.60 -5.56
C PRO A 46 8.60 -19.38 -6.10
N LEU A 47 7.32 -19.53 -6.46
CA LEU A 47 6.60 -18.58 -7.32
C LEU A 47 5.80 -17.50 -6.57
N GLY A 48 5.79 -17.55 -5.25
CA GLY A 48 5.08 -16.62 -4.38
C GLY A 48 3.65 -17.06 -4.03
N PRO A 49 2.95 -16.26 -3.20
CA PRO A 49 1.61 -16.58 -2.72
C PRO A 49 0.57 -16.65 -3.85
N PHE A 50 -0.34 -17.60 -3.78
CA PHE A 50 -1.39 -17.80 -4.78
C PHE A 50 -2.76 -18.12 -4.14
N LEU A 51 -3.12 -19.39 -3.96
CA LEU A 51 -4.42 -19.81 -3.41
C LEU A 51 -4.59 -19.39 -1.96
N GLY A 52 -3.50 -19.24 -1.22
CA GLY A 52 -3.49 -18.72 0.14
C GLY A 52 -3.93 -17.25 0.24
N LYS A 53 -4.16 -16.56 -0.89
CA LYS A 53 -4.53 -15.14 -0.98
C LYS A 53 -5.74 -14.87 -1.88
N SER A 54 -5.80 -15.52 -3.04
CA SER A 54 -6.77 -15.20 -4.10
C SER A 54 -8.23 -15.54 -3.76
N PHE A 55 -8.49 -16.18 -2.62
CA PHE A 55 -9.84 -16.50 -2.17
C PHE A 55 -10.61 -15.30 -1.63
N GLY A 56 -9.94 -14.22 -1.22
CA GLY A 56 -10.64 -13.06 -0.64
C GLY A 56 -9.74 -11.88 -0.34
N THR A 57 -10.16 -10.70 -0.79
CA THR A 57 -9.58 -9.42 -0.41
C THR A 57 -10.71 -8.42 -0.25
N THR A 58 -10.77 -7.74 0.90
CA THR A 58 -11.82 -6.74 1.19
C THR A 58 -11.21 -5.35 1.18
N ILE A 59 -11.92 -4.38 0.60
CA ILE A 59 -11.58 -2.95 0.69
C ILE A 59 -12.73 -2.15 1.30
N SER A 60 -12.42 -1.04 1.96
CA SER A 60 -13.46 -0.08 2.35
C SER A 60 -14.06 0.62 1.11
N PRO A 61 -15.35 0.97 1.12
CA PRO A 61 -16.03 1.51 -0.06
C PRO A 61 -15.67 2.97 -0.37
N TRP A 62 -15.22 3.73 0.64
CA TRP A 62 -14.92 5.16 0.48
C TRP A 62 -13.45 5.37 0.17
N VAL A 63 -13.17 5.96 -0.99
CA VAL A 63 -11.83 6.39 -1.38
C VAL A 63 -11.57 7.78 -0.82
N VAL A 64 -10.63 7.89 0.12
CA VAL A 64 -10.21 9.18 0.68
C VAL A 64 -9.14 9.79 -0.22
N SER A 65 -9.38 10.97 -0.78
CA SER A 65 -8.46 11.60 -1.72
C SER A 65 -7.11 11.95 -1.08
N MET A 66 -6.04 11.97 -1.88
CA MET A 66 -4.74 12.42 -1.39
C MET A 66 -4.75 13.87 -0.93
N GLU A 67 -5.60 14.72 -1.52
CA GLU A 67 -5.83 16.10 -1.07
C GLU A 67 -6.33 16.15 0.38
N ALA A 68 -7.32 15.32 0.74
CA ALA A 68 -7.84 15.24 2.10
C ALA A 68 -6.82 14.67 3.10
N LEU A 69 -5.88 13.84 2.63
CA LEU A 69 -4.83 13.24 3.44
C LEU A 69 -3.59 14.13 3.60
N ARG A 70 -3.41 15.15 2.75
CA ARG A 70 -2.24 16.04 2.74
C ARG A 70 -1.95 16.68 4.12
N PRO A 71 -2.93 17.14 4.92
CA PRO A 71 -2.66 17.68 6.25
C PRO A 71 -2.03 16.69 7.25
N TYR A 72 -2.10 15.39 6.96
CA TYR A 72 -1.58 14.31 7.82
C TYR A 72 -0.26 13.72 7.30
N MET A 73 0.36 14.36 6.31
CA MET A 73 1.69 13.99 5.84
C MET A 73 2.75 14.31 6.89
N VAL A 74 3.65 13.35 7.12
CA VAL A 74 4.78 13.43 8.05
C VAL A 74 6.08 13.10 7.33
N PRO A 75 7.26 13.46 7.90
CA PRO A 75 8.54 13.10 7.31
C PRO A 75 8.65 11.60 7.00
N ASN A 76 9.28 11.28 5.88
CA ASN A 76 9.54 9.89 5.50
C ASN A 76 10.51 9.24 6.51
N PRO A 77 10.38 7.93 6.79
CA PRO A 77 11.35 7.23 7.63
C PRO A 77 12.75 7.32 7.01
N GLU A 78 13.77 7.36 7.86
CA GLU A 78 15.15 7.24 7.41
C GLU A 78 15.36 5.86 6.78
N GLN A 79 16.00 5.84 5.60
CA GLN A 79 16.28 4.62 4.87
C GLN A 79 17.78 4.33 4.84
N ASP A 80 18.17 3.22 5.47
CA ASP A 80 19.54 2.69 5.48
C ASP A 80 19.51 1.21 5.04
N PRO A 81 20.18 0.83 3.93
CA PRO A 81 20.96 1.68 3.04
C PRO A 81 20.11 2.70 2.28
N ALA A 82 20.74 3.81 1.88
CA ALA A 82 20.12 4.80 1.02
C ALA A 82 19.62 4.14 -0.29
N PRO A 83 18.37 4.38 -0.73
CA PRO A 83 17.85 3.81 -1.97
C PRO A 83 18.64 4.24 -3.20
N LEU A 84 18.49 3.49 -4.31
CA LEU A 84 18.97 3.92 -5.62
C LEU A 84 18.29 5.23 -6.06
N SER A 85 18.93 5.98 -6.97
CA SER A 85 18.51 7.34 -7.36
C SER A 85 17.06 7.44 -7.82
N TYR A 86 16.54 6.44 -8.56
CA TYR A 86 15.15 6.45 -9.04
C TYR A 86 14.10 6.29 -7.94
N LEU A 87 14.51 5.90 -6.72
CA LEU A 87 13.65 5.78 -5.54
C LEU A 87 13.83 6.93 -4.53
N LYS A 88 14.71 7.88 -4.80
CA LYS A 88 14.96 9.00 -3.88
C LYS A 88 13.97 10.12 -4.10
N HIS A 89 13.33 10.58 -3.02
CA HIS A 89 12.57 11.82 -2.98
C HIS A 89 12.68 12.44 -1.58
N SER A 90 12.57 13.77 -1.50
CA SER A 90 12.77 14.53 -0.24
C SER A 90 11.48 15.10 0.35
N ASP A 91 10.41 15.17 -0.43
CA ASP A 91 9.12 15.65 0.02
C ASP A 91 8.47 14.66 1.01
N PRO A 92 7.86 15.14 2.11
CA PRO A 92 7.10 14.29 3.03
C PRO A 92 5.94 13.59 2.33
N TYR A 93 5.90 12.26 2.43
CA TYR A 93 4.84 11.44 1.82
C TYR A 93 4.44 10.22 2.67
N SER A 94 4.96 10.09 3.88
CA SER A 94 4.41 9.20 4.90
C SER A 94 3.15 9.81 5.50
N LEU A 95 2.16 8.99 5.88
CA LEU A 95 0.88 9.47 6.40
C LEU A 95 0.65 8.98 7.84
N ASP A 96 0.37 9.88 8.77
CA ASP A 96 0.02 9.51 10.14
C ASP A 96 -1.47 9.17 10.25
N ILE A 97 -1.81 7.94 9.87
CA ILE A 97 -3.16 7.40 9.93
C ILE A 97 -3.20 6.32 11.01
N ASN A 98 -3.92 6.58 12.10
CA ASN A 98 -4.16 5.60 13.13
C ASN A 98 -5.06 4.47 12.60
N LEU A 99 -4.61 3.22 12.75
CA LEU A 99 -5.30 2.02 12.29
C LEU A 99 -5.59 1.13 13.49
N GLY A 100 -6.76 0.49 13.47
CA GLY A 100 -7.16 -0.49 14.48
C GLY A 100 -7.88 -1.67 13.86
N VAL A 101 -7.72 -2.84 14.47
CA VAL A 101 -8.46 -4.06 14.10
C VAL A 101 -9.20 -4.58 15.32
N THR A 102 -10.48 -4.90 15.16
CA THR A 102 -11.28 -5.62 16.14
C THR A 102 -11.67 -7.00 15.61
N ILE A 103 -11.82 -7.95 16.52
CA ILE A 103 -12.39 -9.27 16.25
C ILE A 103 -13.56 -9.47 17.22
N LYS A 104 -14.69 -9.92 16.67
CA LYS A 104 -15.90 -10.20 17.44
C LYS A 104 -16.28 -11.67 17.29
N PRO A 105 -16.19 -12.47 18.37
CA PRO A 105 -16.74 -13.81 18.39
C PRO A 105 -18.27 -13.80 18.23
N GLU A 106 -18.83 -14.90 17.73
CA GLU A 106 -20.28 -15.08 17.68
C GLU A 106 -20.89 -14.98 19.10
N GLY A 107 -21.93 -14.15 19.26
CA GLY A 107 -22.55 -13.87 20.56
C GLY A 107 -21.70 -13.04 21.55
N GLY A 108 -20.49 -12.64 21.17
CA GLY A 108 -19.56 -11.87 22.01
C GLY A 108 -19.56 -10.36 21.75
N ALA A 109 -18.63 -9.66 22.39
CA ALA A 109 -18.33 -8.24 22.16
C ALA A 109 -17.13 -8.07 21.22
N ASP A 110 -16.95 -6.85 20.70
CA ASP A 110 -15.76 -6.49 19.93
C ASP A 110 -14.51 -6.46 20.83
N HIS A 111 -13.44 -7.11 20.38
CA HIS A 111 -12.13 -7.10 21.03
C HIS A 111 -11.09 -6.44 20.13
N SER A 112 -10.42 -5.40 20.62
CA SER A 112 -9.30 -4.78 19.89
C SER A 112 -8.09 -5.70 19.93
N VAL A 113 -7.60 -6.10 18.76
CA VAL A 113 -6.47 -7.04 18.61
C VAL A 113 -5.23 -6.40 17.98
N CYS A 114 -5.40 -5.24 17.35
CA CYS A 114 -4.29 -4.47 16.77
C CYS A 114 -4.60 -2.98 16.87
N LYS A 115 -3.57 -2.20 17.19
CA LYS A 115 -3.50 -0.75 17.04
C LYS A 115 -2.13 -0.43 16.44
N THR A 116 -2.10 0.33 15.36
CA THR A 116 -0.87 0.71 14.66
C THR A 116 -1.08 2.06 13.96
N SER A 117 -0.05 2.56 13.28
CA SER A 117 -0.17 3.72 12.39
C SER A 117 0.46 3.42 11.02
N PHE A 118 -0.15 3.97 9.97
CA PHE A 118 0.35 3.85 8.61
C PHE A 118 1.72 4.51 8.41
N LYS A 119 2.12 5.44 9.30
CA LYS A 119 3.44 6.10 9.24
C LYS A 119 4.62 5.16 9.41
N HIS A 120 4.39 3.94 9.88
CA HIS A 120 5.44 2.94 10.10
C HIS A 120 5.88 2.24 8.81
N LEU A 121 5.23 2.48 7.66
CA LEU A 121 5.70 1.95 6.39
C LEU A 121 7.06 2.52 6.03
N TYR A 122 8.01 1.62 5.75
CA TYR A 122 9.37 1.96 5.36
C TYR A 122 9.48 2.51 3.93
N TRP A 123 8.63 2.03 3.01
CA TRP A 123 8.59 2.47 1.62
C TRP A 123 7.33 3.30 1.38
N THR A 124 7.51 4.51 0.85
CA THR A 124 6.40 5.43 0.56
C THR A 124 5.58 4.95 -0.64
N LEU A 125 4.35 5.47 -0.80
CA LEU A 125 3.51 5.16 -1.97
C LEU A 125 4.16 5.61 -3.29
N LYS A 126 4.90 6.73 -3.25
CA LYS A 126 5.69 7.22 -4.39
C LYS A 126 6.73 6.19 -4.82
N GLN A 127 7.47 5.64 -3.87
CA GLN A 127 8.48 4.62 -4.13
C GLN A 127 7.86 3.32 -4.64
N GLN A 128 6.72 2.89 -4.09
CA GLN A 128 6.01 1.71 -4.56
C GLN A 128 5.62 1.84 -6.03
N LEU A 129 5.01 2.98 -6.43
CA LEU A 129 4.60 3.21 -7.82
C LEU A 129 5.79 3.41 -8.78
N ALA A 130 6.82 4.15 -8.36
CA ALA A 130 8.04 4.31 -9.14
C ALA A 130 8.71 2.95 -9.39
N HIS A 131 8.79 2.10 -8.36
CA HIS A 131 9.35 0.76 -8.51
C HIS A 131 8.50 -0.13 -9.40
N HIS A 132 7.17 -0.10 -9.25
CA HIS A 132 6.26 -0.90 -10.06
C HIS A 132 6.45 -0.63 -11.56
N THR A 133 6.65 0.64 -11.92
CA THR A 133 6.70 1.06 -13.34
C THR A 133 8.11 1.13 -13.90
N VAL A 134 9.17 0.95 -13.10
CA VAL A 134 10.57 1.15 -13.54
C VAL A 134 10.99 0.29 -14.73
N ASN A 135 10.40 -0.91 -14.87
CA ASN A 135 10.66 -1.82 -15.98
C ASN A 135 9.76 -1.56 -17.21
N GLY A 136 8.94 -0.51 -17.18
CA GLY A 136 7.97 -0.19 -18.20
C GLY A 136 6.61 -0.86 -18.03
N CYS A 137 6.31 -1.50 -16.89
CA CYS A 137 4.96 -1.97 -16.58
C CYS A 137 3.97 -0.80 -16.66
N ASN A 138 2.91 -0.96 -17.44
CA ASN A 138 1.88 0.06 -17.54
C ASN A 138 0.90 -0.05 -16.37
N VAL A 139 0.44 1.11 -15.89
CA VAL A 139 -0.62 1.22 -14.88
C VAL A 139 -1.80 1.99 -15.47
N ASN A 140 -3.01 1.66 -15.03
CA ASN A 140 -4.25 2.23 -15.52
C ASN A 140 -5.05 2.85 -14.37
N PRO A 141 -5.91 3.85 -14.66
CA PRO A 141 -6.82 4.38 -13.66
C PRO A 141 -7.70 3.26 -13.08
N GLY A 142 -7.74 3.17 -11.76
CA GLY A 142 -8.45 2.11 -11.05
C GLY A 142 -7.59 0.91 -10.64
N ASP A 143 -6.34 0.81 -11.08
CA ASP A 143 -5.40 -0.17 -10.51
C ASP A 143 -5.24 0.10 -9.00
N LEU A 144 -5.20 -0.97 -8.21
CA LEU A 144 -5.13 -0.90 -6.75
C LEU A 144 -3.81 -1.48 -6.25
N MET A 145 -3.06 -0.68 -5.48
CA MET A 145 -1.77 -1.08 -4.93
C MET A 145 -1.85 -1.20 -3.40
N GLY A 146 -1.73 -2.43 -2.91
CA GLY A 146 -1.71 -2.73 -1.47
C GLY A 146 -0.37 -2.38 -0.82
N SER A 147 -0.41 -1.81 0.38
CA SER A 147 0.80 -1.41 1.12
C SER A 147 1.67 -2.55 1.63
N GLY A 148 1.15 -3.78 1.60
CA GLY A 148 1.60 -4.86 2.49
C GLY A 148 1.01 -4.73 3.90
N THR A 149 1.26 -5.75 4.73
CA THR A 149 0.83 -5.77 6.15
C THR A 149 1.50 -4.62 6.92
N VAL A 150 0.69 -3.81 7.61
CA VAL A 150 1.18 -2.68 8.41
C VAL A 150 1.39 -3.13 9.86
N SER A 151 2.65 -3.20 10.29
CA SER A 151 3.04 -3.51 11.67
C SER A 151 3.90 -2.37 12.21
N GLY A 152 3.59 -1.90 13.43
CA GLY A 152 4.40 -0.92 14.15
C GLY A 152 5.44 -1.58 15.07
N PRO A 153 6.33 -0.78 15.70
CA PRO A 153 7.24 -1.25 16.75
C PRO A 153 6.52 -1.67 18.04
#